data_AF-A0A1H0F1E4-F1
#
_entry.id   AF-A0A1H0F1E4-F1
#
_cell.length_a   1.000
_cell.length_b   1.000
_cell.length_c   1.000
_cell.angle_alpha   90.00
_cell.angle_beta   90.00
_cell.angle_gamma   90.00
#
_symmetry.space_group_name_H-M   'P 1'
#
loop_
_entity.id
_entity.type
_entity.pdbx_description
1 polymer ?
#
loop_
_entity_poly.entity_id
_entity_poly.type
_entity_poly.pdbx_seq_one_letter_code
_entity_poly.pdbx_strand_id
1 'polypeptide(L)' 'MVIQTNMTSKAITEVWEETVEVFQKYNVPITEKSLQVLVTENTLQVLLTELNNVVGSSNTTCIEGG' A
#
# COMPACT_ATOMS: atom_id res chain seq x y z
N MET A 1 5.34 -2.57 10.29
CA MET A 1 6.08 -2.95 9.07
C MET A 1 5.78 -1.91 8.00
N VAL A 2 6.72 -1.55 7.13
CA VAL A 2 6.57 -0.45 6.15
C VAL A 2 6.66 -1.02 4.72
N ILE A 3 5.80 -0.55 3.83
CA ILE A 3 5.79 -0.90 2.41
C ILE A 3 6.86 -0.08 1.68
N GLN A 4 7.66 -0.74 0.84
CA GLN A 4 8.76 -0.13 0.08
C GLN A 4 8.52 -0.17 -1.44
N THR A 5 9.19 0.73 -2.17
CA THR A 5 9.08 0.90 -3.64
C THR A 5 9.45 -0.35 -4.45
N ASN A 6 10.37 -1.16 -3.91
CA ASN A 6 10.88 -2.39 -4.52
C ASN A 6 9.95 -3.60 -4.31
N MET A 7 8.94 -3.48 -3.44
CA MET A 7 7.93 -4.52 -3.23
C MET A 7 6.99 -4.59 -4.44
N THR A 8 6.41 -5.77 -4.64
CA THR A 8 5.44 -6.01 -5.72
C THR A 8 4.03 -5.79 -5.20
N SER A 9 3.13 -5.28 -6.06
CA SER A 9 1.74 -5.07 -5.66
C SER A 9 1.07 -6.38 -5.21
N LYS A 10 1.41 -7.52 -5.83
CA LYS A 10 0.97 -8.85 -5.40
C LYS A 10 1.41 -9.19 -3.97
N ALA A 11 2.72 -9.10 -3.67
CA ALA A 11 3.23 -9.45 -2.34
C ALA A 11 2.66 -8.54 -1.24
N ILE A 12 2.43 -7.26 -1.55
CA ILE A 12 1.81 -6.32 -0.62
C ILE A 12 0.38 -6.74 -0.31
N THR A 13 -0.43 -7.05 -1.32
CA THR A 13 -1.83 -7.45 -1.10
C THR A 13 -1.99 -8.84 -0.48
N GLU A 14 -1.02 -9.72 -0.65
CA GLU A 14 -1.01 -11.03 0.02
C GLU A 14 -0.75 -10.90 1.54
N VAL A 15 -0.01 -9.86 1.96
CA VAL A 15 0.26 -9.60 3.38
C VAL A 15 -0.79 -8.66 3.99
N TRP A 16 -1.24 -7.66 3.24
CA TRP A 16 -2.21 -6.65 3.66
C TRP A 16 -3.34 -6.55 2.63
N GLU A 17 -4.37 -7.39 2.78
CA GLU A 17 -5.51 -7.43 1.85
C GLU A 17 -6.25 -6.09 1.72
N GLU A 18 -6.31 -5.31 2.81
CA GLU A 18 -6.83 -3.93 2.87
C GLU A 18 -6.17 -2.96 1.87
N THR A 19 -4.93 -3.25 1.44
CA THR A 19 -4.24 -2.41 0.46
C THR A 19 -4.76 -2.59 -0.98
N VAL A 20 -5.55 -3.63 -1.24
CA VAL A 20 -6.19 -3.87 -2.55
C VAL A 20 -7.03 -2.67 -2.98
N GLU A 21 -7.79 -2.08 -2.04
CA GLU A 21 -8.62 -0.90 -2.30
C GLU A 21 -7.79 0.31 -2.73
N VAL A 22 -6.60 0.47 -2.14
CA VAL A 22 -5.66 1.52 -2.52
C VAL A 22 -5.17 1.29 -3.95
N PHE A 23 -4.74 0.08 -4.30
CA PHE A 23 -4.30 -0.21 -5.67
C PHE A 23 -5.40 0.04 -6.70
N GLN A 24 -6.65 -0.33 -6.39
CA GLN A 24 -7.80 -0.04 -7.25
C GLN A 24 -8.06 1.47 -7.39
N LYS A 25 -8.00 2.23 -6.30
CA LYS A 25 -8.17 3.70 -6.31
C LYS A 25 -7.16 4.40 -7.22
N TYR A 26 -5.93 3.91 -7.26
CA TYR A 26 -4.85 4.45 -8.12
C TYR A 26 -4.76 3.78 -9.50
N ASN A 27 -5.69 2.87 -9.85
CA ASN A 27 -5.67 2.08 -11.09
C ASN A 27 -4.35 1.31 -11.31
N VAL A 28 -3.74 0.84 -10.21
CA VAL A 28 -2.50 0.07 -10.25
C VAL A 28 -2.85 -1.43 -10.32
N PRO A 29 -2.37 -2.16 -11.34
CA PRO A 29 -2.65 -3.58 -11.45
C PRO A 29 -1.87 -4.39 -10.40
N ILE A 30 -2.51 -5.43 -9.87
CA ILE A 30 -1.90 -6.35 -8.91
C ILE A 30 -1.09 -7.38 -9.69
N THR A 31 0.24 -7.25 -9.64
CA THR A 31 1.16 -8.06 -10.44
C THR A 31 2.44 -8.35 -9.66
N GLU A 32 3.27 -9.22 -10.23
CA GLU A 32 4.61 -9.53 -9.72
C GLU A 32 5.66 -8.46 -10.10
N LYS A 33 5.24 -7.34 -10.67
CA LYS A 33 6.12 -6.20 -10.93
C LYS A 33 6.20 -5.29 -9.70
N SER A 34 7.35 -4.65 -9.53
CA SER A 34 7.57 -3.68 -8.47
C SER A 34 6.78 -2.39 -8.72
N LEU A 35 6.38 -1.71 -7.63
CA LEU A 35 5.61 -0.48 -7.71
C LEU A 35 6.32 0.60 -8.53
N GLN A 36 7.64 0.72 -8.38
CA GLN A 36 8.47 1.65 -9.17
C GLN A 36 8.41 1.44 -10.69
N VAL A 37 7.98 0.27 -11.17
CA VAL A 37 7.81 -0.03 -12.60
C VAL A 37 6.35 0.20 -13.03
N LEU A 38 5.41 0.01 -12.11
CA LEU A 38 3.97 0.13 -12.39
C LEU A 38 3.49 1.59 -12.41
N VAL A 39 4.13 2.46 -11.63
CA VAL A 39 3.77 3.87 -11.51
C VAL A 39 4.99 4.78 -11.62
N THR A 40 4.76 6.04 -11.98
CA THR A 40 5.80 7.09 -11.99
C THR A 40 6.20 7.49 -10.58
N GLU A 41 7.39 8.07 -10.42
CA GLU A 41 7.97 8.41 -9.11
C GLU A 41 7.06 9.33 -8.25
N ASN A 42 6.41 10.32 -8.87
CA ASN A 42 5.43 11.18 -8.19
C ASN A 42 4.24 10.39 -7.64
N THR A 43 3.64 9.52 -8.46
CA THR A 43 2.51 8.69 -8.04
C THR A 43 2.93 7.65 -7.02
N LEU A 44 4.15 7.13 -7.14
CA LEU A 44 4.73 6.14 -6.23
C LEU A 44 4.84 6.68 -4.80
N GLN A 45 5.29 7.93 -4.63
CA GLN A 45 5.38 8.53 -3.30
C GLN A 45 4.00 8.66 -2.65
N VAL A 46 3.01 9.16 -3.38
CA VAL A 46 1.63 9.31 -2.88
C VAL A 46 1.00 7.94 -2.57
N LEU A 47 1.18 6.98 -3.46
CA LEU A 47 0.70 5.60 -3.28
C LEU A 47 1.31 4.96 -2.04
N LEU A 48 2.62 5.09 -1.83
CA LEU A 48 3.30 4.55 -0.66
C LEU A 48 2.84 5.20 0.64
N THR A 49 2.58 6.50 0.65
CA THR A 49 2.02 7.17 1.84
C THR A 49 0.65 6.61 2.19
N GLU A 50 -0.26 6.47 1.22
CA GLU A 50 -1.59 5.87 1.46
C GLU A 50 -1.50 4.41 1.90
N LEU A 51 -0.68 3.61 1.22
CA LEU A 51 -0.46 2.20 1.57
C LEU A 51 0.04 2.04 3.01
N ASN A 52 1.03 2.85 3.41
CA ASN A 52 1.56 2.84 4.76
C ASN A 52 0.60 3.44 5.79
N ASN A 53 -0.26 4.39 5.41
CA ASN A 53 -1.32 4.89 6.27
C ASN A 53 -2.36 3.80 6.55
N VAL A 54 -2.73 3.02 5.54
CA VAL A 54 -3.67 1.89 5.69
C VAL A 54 -3.08 0.82 6.61
N VAL A 55 -1.87 0.32 6.29
CA VAL A 55 -1.14 -0.65 7.12
C VAL A 55 -0.87 -0.14 8.55
N GLY A 56 -0.54 1.15 8.70
CA GLY A 56 -0.29 1.78 9.99
C GLY A 56 -1.56 2.05 10.81
N SER A 57 -2.66 2.36 10.13
CA SER A 57 -3.98 2.55 10.77
C SER A 57 -4.54 1.23 11.26
N SER A 58 -4.31 0.13 10.53
CA SER A 58 -4.68 -1.21 10.99
C SER A 58 -3.90 -1.68 12.21
N ASN A 59 -2.73 -1.10 12.48
CA ASN A 59 -2.00 -1.30 13.74
C ASN A 59 -2.44 -0.30 14.85
N THR A 60 -3.32 0.65 14.52
CA THR A 60 -3.93 1.62 15.44
C THR A 60 -5.42 1.35 15.53
N THR A 61 -5.80 0.13 15.88
CA THR A 61 -7.06 -0.05 16.61
C THR A 61 -6.97 0.74 17.90
N CYS A 62 -7.60 1.91 17.91
CA CYS A 62 -8.48 2.36 18.98
C CYS A 62 -8.00 2.06 20.41
N ILE A 63 -7.11 2.91 20.93
CA ILE A 63 -7.19 3.31 22.34
C ILE A 63 -8.01 4.60 22.38
N GLU A 64 -9.32 4.50 22.10
CA GLU A 64 -10.24 5.48 22.66
C GLU A 64 -10.27 5.23 24.17
N GLY A 65 -9.79 6.23 24.91
CA GLY A 65 -9.87 6.26 26.35
C GLY A 65 -11.33 6.28 26.83
N GLY A 66 -11.56 5.56 27.92
CA GLY A 66 -12.76 5.57 28.75
C GLY A 66 -12.49 4.82 30.04
#